data_AF-A0A848CJ47-F1
#
_entry.id   AF-A0A848CJ47-F1
#
_cell.length_a   1.000
_cell.length_b   1.000
_cell.length_c   1.000
_cell.angle_alpha   90.00
_cell.angle_beta   90.00
_cell.angle_gamma   90.00
#
_symmetry.space_group_name_H-M   'P 1'
#
loop_
_entity.id
_entity.type
_entity.pdbx_description
1 polymer ?
#
loop_
_entity_poly.entity_id
_entity_poly.type
_entity_poly.pdbx_seq_one_letter_code
_entity_poly.pdbx_strand_id
1 'polypeptide(L)'
;MDETLPLVDSATLPDAEKKRLRNSHPLYGRMNGEVIWMAYEELGYDAEACATVMDAELDLRHRTVSLMATLEQSPDACCVLELPDAPCASCTACPDLTRLAIDAATPQWRQWLPPYAIGCRVHARLLSHTEAGQAGCRPPEGAALPRRQMLCPCLAPEK
;
A
#
# COMPACT_ATOMS: atom_id res chain seq x y z
N MET A 1 -4.01 25.49 1.76
CA MET A 1 -4.21 24.70 2.98
C MET A 1 -4.12 23.26 2.55
N ASP A 2 -3.17 22.50 3.08
CA ASP A 2 -3.07 21.07 2.83
C ASP A 2 -4.05 20.39 3.81
N GLU A 3 -5.32 20.29 3.42
CA GLU A 3 -6.34 19.60 4.21
C GLU A 3 -6.31 18.12 3.87
N THR A 4 -5.19 17.45 4.17
CA THR A 4 -5.13 15.99 4.09
C THR A 4 -6.25 15.41 4.95
N LEU A 5 -7.16 14.64 4.34
CA LEU A 5 -8.29 14.02 5.03
C LEU A 5 -7.81 13.22 6.24
N PRO A 6 -8.46 13.35 7.41
CA PRO A 6 -8.04 12.65 8.62
C PRO A 6 -8.14 11.14 8.40
N LEU A 7 -7.01 10.45 8.61
CA LEU A 7 -6.95 8.99 8.59
C LEU A 7 -7.64 8.43 9.82
N VAL A 8 -8.49 7.42 9.62
CA VAL A 8 -8.95 6.56 10.71
C VAL A 8 -7.73 5.91 11.36
N ASP A 9 -7.53 6.14 12.65
CA ASP A 9 -6.48 5.48 13.39
C ASP A 9 -6.81 3.99 13.57
N SER A 10 -6.02 3.12 12.93
CA SER A 10 -6.22 1.67 13.01
C SER A 10 -6.07 1.14 14.44
N ALA A 11 -5.41 1.86 15.35
CA ALA A 11 -5.35 1.48 16.76
C ALA A 11 -6.74 1.45 17.42
N THR A 12 -7.66 2.32 16.97
CA THR A 12 -9.01 2.48 17.55
C THR A 12 -10.05 1.50 16.99
N LEU A 13 -9.73 0.82 15.88
CA LEU A 13 -10.61 -0.18 15.28
C LEU A 13 -10.77 -1.44 16.17
N PRO A 14 -11.91 -2.13 16.15
CA PRO A 14 -12.04 -3.45 16.75
C PRO A 14 -11.10 -4.48 16.10
N ASP A 15 -10.55 -5.42 16.87
CA ASP A 15 -9.61 -6.44 16.35
C ASP A 15 -10.19 -7.28 15.21
N ALA A 16 -11.48 -7.62 15.29
CA ALA A 16 -12.17 -8.35 14.23
C ALA A 16 -12.19 -7.56 12.92
N GLU A 17 -12.33 -6.25 12.99
CA GLU A 17 -12.32 -5.37 11.82
C GLU A 17 -10.91 -5.19 11.27
N LYS A 18 -9.91 -4.94 12.12
CA LYS A 18 -8.49 -4.91 11.70
C LYS A 18 -8.11 -6.20 10.98
N LYS A 19 -8.52 -7.35 11.52
CA LYS A 19 -8.29 -8.67 10.92
C LYS A 19 -9.01 -8.82 9.59
N ARG A 20 -10.28 -8.39 9.47
CA ARG A 20 -11.04 -8.40 8.21
C ARG A 20 -10.33 -7.57 7.13
N LEU A 21 -10.00 -6.32 7.45
CA LEU A 21 -9.36 -5.39 6.51
C LEU A 21 -8.00 -5.92 6.06
N ARG A 22 -7.13 -6.30 7.01
CA ARG A 22 -5.83 -6.91 6.72
C ARG A 22 -5.96 -8.14 5.83
N ASN A 23 -6.87 -9.05 6.16
CA ASN A 23 -7.04 -10.29 5.40
C ASN A 23 -7.65 -10.06 4.00
N SER A 24 -8.38 -8.95 3.82
CA SER A 24 -8.91 -8.55 2.52
C SER A 24 -7.87 -7.86 1.62
N HIS A 25 -6.75 -7.39 2.18
CA HIS A 25 -5.64 -6.88 1.40
C HIS A 25 -4.90 -8.05 0.73
N PRO A 26 -4.68 -8.05 -0.60
CA PRO A 26 -4.21 -9.26 -1.28
C PRO A 26 -2.80 -9.72 -0.90
N LEU A 27 -1.95 -8.83 -0.37
CA LEU A 27 -0.62 -9.18 0.13
C LEU A 27 -0.69 -9.64 1.59
N TYR A 28 -1.29 -8.83 2.47
CA TYR A 28 -1.31 -9.09 3.91
C TYR A 28 -2.26 -10.22 4.33
N GLY A 29 -3.21 -10.61 3.48
CA GLY A 29 -3.99 -11.82 3.68
C GLY A 29 -3.19 -13.11 3.49
N ARG A 30 -2.00 -13.05 2.86
CA ARG A 30 -1.18 -14.23 2.53
C ARG A 30 0.13 -14.31 3.32
N MET A 31 0.60 -13.19 3.86
CA MET A 31 1.92 -13.11 4.49
C MET A 31 1.78 -12.88 6.00
N ASN A 32 2.53 -13.66 6.78
CA ASN A 32 2.73 -13.45 8.20
C ASN A 32 4.12 -12.83 8.46
N GLY A 33 4.39 -12.47 9.72
CA GLY A 33 5.67 -11.85 10.08
C GLY A 33 6.89 -12.74 9.81
N GLU A 34 6.74 -14.06 9.99
CA GLU A 34 7.82 -15.03 9.75
C GLU A 34 8.21 -15.09 8.27
N VAL A 35 7.24 -15.05 7.35
CA VAL A 35 7.51 -15.02 5.90
C VAL A 35 8.27 -13.75 5.51
N ILE A 36 7.91 -12.61 6.09
CA ILE A 36 8.60 -11.35 5.82
C ILE A 36 10.03 -11.40 6.37
N TRP A 37 10.20 -11.87 7.62
CA TRP A 37 11.51 -12.04 8.23
C TRP A 37 12.43 -12.92 7.39
N MET A 38 11.99 -14.14 7.06
CA MET A 38 12.77 -15.08 6.25
C MET A 38 13.11 -14.48 4.88
N ALA A 39 12.21 -13.70 4.28
CA ALA A 39 12.49 -13.08 2.98
C ALA A 39 13.64 -12.07 3.04
N TYR A 40 13.78 -11.30 4.13
CA TYR A 40 14.91 -10.38 4.31
C TYR A 40 16.18 -11.12 4.73
N GLU A 41 16.07 -12.16 5.55
CA GLU A 41 17.21 -13.01 5.93
C GLU A 41 17.84 -13.70 4.72
N GLU A 42 17.03 -14.23 3.80
CA GLU A 42 17.49 -14.83 2.53
C GLU A 42 18.15 -13.79 1.58
N LEU A 43 17.85 -12.50 1.76
CA LEU A 43 18.54 -11.41 1.07
C LEU A 43 19.87 -11.01 1.72
N GLY A 44 20.25 -11.68 2.82
CA GLY A 44 21.51 -11.48 3.53
C GLY A 44 21.46 -10.42 4.63
N TYR A 45 20.26 -10.00 5.05
CA TYR A 45 20.10 -9.06 6.16
C TYR A 45 20.45 -9.77 7.47
N ASP A 46 21.18 -9.08 8.36
CA ASP A 46 21.39 -9.57 9.72
C ASP A 46 20.14 -9.35 10.58
N ALA A 47 20.17 -9.85 11.83
CA ALA A 47 19.02 -9.78 12.72
C ALA A 47 18.59 -8.34 13.07
N GLU A 48 19.53 -7.39 13.13
CA GLU A 48 19.23 -5.99 13.45
C GLU A 48 18.59 -5.29 12.25
N ALA A 49 19.13 -5.52 11.06
CA ALA A 49 18.55 -5.05 9.80
C ALA A 49 17.16 -5.66 9.57
N CYS A 50 16.99 -6.96 9.83
CA CYS A 50 15.69 -7.64 9.81
C CYS A 50 14.69 -7.02 10.79
N ALA A 51 15.10 -6.70 12.03
CA ALA A 51 14.23 -6.02 12.98
C ALA A 51 13.78 -4.64 12.47
N THR A 52 14.71 -3.85 11.91
CA THR A 52 14.43 -2.52 11.38
C THR A 52 13.41 -2.55 10.23
N VAL A 53 13.58 -3.47 9.28
CA VAL A 53 12.62 -3.59 8.15
C VAL A 53 11.27 -4.15 8.61
N MET A 54 11.25 -4.99 9.64
CA MET A 54 10.01 -5.50 10.21
C MET A 54 9.16 -4.41 10.87
N ASP A 55 9.79 -3.46 11.56
CA ASP A 55 9.11 -2.29 12.12
C ASP A 55 8.49 -1.44 11.00
N ALA A 56 9.25 -1.18 9.92
CA ALA A 56 8.74 -0.45 8.76
C ALA A 56 7.57 -1.17 8.06
N GLU A 57 7.63 -2.50 7.94
CA GLU A 57 6.54 -3.31 7.37
C GLU A 57 5.30 -3.35 8.26
N LEU A 58 5.47 -3.27 9.59
CA LEU A 58 4.37 -3.16 10.54
C LEU A 58 3.68 -1.80 10.44
N ASP A 59 4.45 -0.72 10.37
CA ASP A 59 3.93 0.64 10.20
C ASP A 59 3.18 0.80 8.88
N LEU A 60 3.74 0.27 7.79
CA LEU A 60 3.09 0.27 6.49
C LEU A 60 1.75 -0.49 6.53
N ARG A 61 1.71 -1.61 7.25
CA ARG A 61 0.49 -2.40 7.44
C ARG A 61 -0.57 -1.63 8.22
N HIS A 62 -0.20 -0.99 9.33
CA HIS A 62 -1.11 -0.15 10.10
C HIS A 62 -1.68 0.97 9.22
N ARG A 63 -0.82 1.68 8.49
CA ARG A 63 -1.23 2.74 7.57
C ARG A 63 -2.16 2.22 6.48
N THR A 64 -1.89 1.04 5.91
CA THR A 64 -2.76 0.43 4.89
C THR A 64 -4.14 0.09 5.45
N VAL A 65 -4.22 -0.48 6.66
CA VAL A 65 -5.50 -0.76 7.32
C VAL A 65 -6.28 0.53 7.62
N SER A 66 -5.59 1.57 8.11
CA SER A 66 -6.16 2.90 8.31
C SER A 66 -6.74 3.50 7.02
N LEU A 67 -6.00 3.42 5.91
CA LEU A 67 -6.44 3.86 4.60
C LEU A 67 -7.71 3.13 4.16
N MET A 68 -7.71 1.80 4.27
CA MET A 68 -8.86 0.97 3.90
C MET A 68 -10.11 1.27 4.74
N ALA A 69 -9.94 1.42 6.06
CA ALA A 69 -11.04 1.79 6.94
C ALA A 69 -11.61 3.17 6.58
N THR A 70 -10.73 4.14 6.30
CA THR A 70 -11.16 5.50 5.94
C THR A 70 -11.94 5.51 4.62
N LEU A 71 -11.48 4.77 3.60
CA LEU A 71 -12.19 4.64 2.32
C LEU A 71 -13.57 3.99 2.47
N GLU A 72 -13.71 2.98 3.34
CA GLU A 72 -15.02 2.36 3.60
C GLU A 72 -15.99 3.30 4.31
N GLN A 73 -15.48 4.23 5.13
CA GLN A 73 -16.30 5.15 5.95
C GLN A 73 -16.55 6.50 5.27
N SER A 74 -15.75 6.87 4.28
CA SER A 74 -15.76 8.19 3.63
C SER A 74 -15.96 8.05 2.12
N PRO A 75 -17.21 8.15 1.62
CA PRO A 75 -17.53 8.02 0.20
C PRO A 75 -16.83 9.05 -0.69
N ASP A 76 -16.52 10.24 -0.17
CA ASP A 76 -15.88 11.35 -0.89
C ASP A 76 -14.34 11.26 -0.89
N ALA A 77 -13.78 10.23 -0.25
CA ALA A 77 -12.35 10.01 -0.16
C ALA A 77 -11.87 9.04 -1.24
N CYS A 78 -10.69 9.32 -1.77
CA CYS A 78 -9.98 8.44 -2.68
C CYS A 78 -8.51 8.33 -2.26
N CYS A 79 -7.91 7.20 -2.61
CA CYS A 79 -6.51 6.90 -2.39
C CYS A 79 -5.73 7.23 -3.65
N VAL A 80 -4.78 8.16 -3.56
CA VAL A 80 -3.83 8.44 -4.64
C VAL A 80 -2.53 7.69 -4.38
N LEU A 81 -2.04 7.01 -5.42
CA LEU A 81 -0.81 6.24 -5.34
C LEU A 81 0.41 7.15 -5.52
N GLU A 82 1.29 7.12 -4.53
CA GLU A 82 2.54 7.88 -4.51
C GLU A 82 3.70 6.94 -4.82
N LEU A 83 4.30 7.16 -5.98
CA LEU A 83 5.47 6.41 -6.42
C LEU A 83 6.72 7.01 -5.77
N PRO A 84 7.77 6.20 -5.53
CA PRO A 84 9.07 6.73 -5.14
C PRO A 84 9.65 7.64 -6.24
N ASP A 85 10.42 8.67 -5.85
CA ASP A 85 11.04 9.65 -6.77
C ASP A 85 11.86 8.98 -7.88
N ALA A 86 12.55 7.90 -7.54
CA ALA A 86 13.13 6.98 -8.49
C ALA A 86 12.16 5.79 -8.67
N PRO A 87 11.40 5.72 -9.79
CA PRO A 87 10.53 4.58 -10.03
C PRO A 87 11.38 3.31 -10.03
N CYS A 88 10.87 2.26 -9.39
CA CYS A 88 11.53 0.97 -9.45
C CYS A 88 11.52 0.49 -10.91
N ALA A 89 12.63 0.66 -11.62
CA ALA A 89 12.77 0.35 -13.04
C ALA A 89 12.43 -1.13 -13.33
N SER A 90 12.65 -2.00 -12.35
CA SER A 90 12.36 -3.43 -12.43
C SER A 90 10.93 -3.81 -12.03
N CYS A 91 10.15 -2.89 -11.44
CA CYS A 91 8.77 -3.16 -11.02
C CYS A 91 7.79 -2.74 -12.11
N THR A 92 7.23 -3.74 -12.79
CA THR A 92 6.22 -3.55 -13.83
C THR A 92 4.91 -2.96 -13.30
N ALA A 93 4.70 -2.90 -11.99
CA ALA A 93 3.52 -2.27 -11.42
C ALA A 93 3.67 -0.74 -11.40
N CYS A 94 4.84 -0.18 -11.08
CA CYS A 94 4.99 1.25 -10.80
C CYS A 94 4.52 2.17 -11.96
N PRO A 95 4.96 1.99 -13.22
CA PRO A 95 4.61 2.91 -14.31
C PRO A 95 3.10 3.10 -14.51
N ASP A 96 2.34 2.00 -14.44
CA ASP A 96 0.91 1.97 -14.70
C ASP A 96 0.06 2.55 -13.55
N LEU A 97 0.66 2.77 -12.38
CA LEU A 97 0.00 3.25 -11.18
C LEU A 97 0.06 4.77 -11.01
N THR A 98 0.83 5.45 -11.86
CA THR A 98 1.06 6.88 -11.78
C THR A 98 -0.25 7.65 -11.87
N ARG A 99 -0.51 8.51 -10.87
CA ARG A 99 -1.70 9.37 -10.79
C ARG A 99 -3.02 8.61 -10.83
N LEU A 100 -3.06 7.37 -10.34
CA LEU A 100 -4.33 6.69 -10.10
C LEU A 100 -4.96 7.17 -8.79
N ALA A 101 -6.26 7.45 -8.83
CA ALA A 101 -7.12 7.70 -7.69
C ALA A 101 -8.09 6.53 -7.53
N ILE A 102 -8.07 5.89 -6.36
CA ILE A 102 -8.84 4.68 -6.05
C ILE A 102 -9.80 4.98 -4.92
N ASP A 103 -11.10 4.97 -5.17
CA ASP A 103 -12.12 5.09 -4.14
C ASP A 103 -12.77 3.74 -3.79
N ALA A 104 -13.62 3.72 -2.78
CA ALA A 104 -14.33 2.51 -2.37
C ALA A 104 -15.41 2.04 -3.37
N ALA A 105 -15.83 2.91 -4.31
CA ALA A 105 -16.77 2.57 -5.37
C ALA A 105 -16.09 1.83 -6.54
N THR A 106 -14.76 1.99 -6.67
CA THR A 106 -13.96 1.31 -7.69
C THR A 106 -14.09 -0.21 -7.55
N PRO A 107 -14.43 -0.95 -8.63
CA PRO A 107 -14.51 -2.39 -8.59
C PRO A 107 -13.20 -3.00 -8.09
N GLN A 108 -13.31 -3.85 -7.08
CA GLN A 108 -12.16 -4.52 -6.46
C GLN A 108 -11.09 -3.53 -5.95
N TRP A 109 -11.47 -2.32 -5.50
CA TRP A 109 -10.56 -1.25 -5.05
C TRP A 109 -9.41 -1.70 -4.14
N ARG A 110 -9.64 -2.66 -3.24
CA ARG A 110 -8.60 -3.23 -2.36
C ARG A 110 -7.45 -3.89 -3.14
N GLN A 111 -7.72 -4.39 -4.34
CA GLN A 111 -6.71 -4.96 -5.24
C GLN A 111 -5.88 -3.91 -5.96
N TRP A 112 -6.27 -2.63 -5.92
CA TRP A 112 -5.48 -1.53 -6.44
C TRP A 112 -4.52 -0.94 -5.40
N LEU A 113 -4.75 -1.21 -4.11
CA LEU A 113 -3.94 -0.62 -3.05
C LEU A 113 -2.55 -1.28 -2.90
N PRO A 114 -1.52 -0.47 -2.58
CA PRO A 114 -0.22 -0.96 -2.16
C PRO A 114 -0.26 -1.47 -0.71
N PRO A 115 0.76 -2.23 -0.28
CA PRO A 115 1.91 -2.70 -1.07
C PRO A 115 1.60 -3.87 -2.01
N TYR A 116 2.38 -3.99 -3.09
CA TYR A 116 2.23 -5.05 -4.10
C TYR A 116 3.19 -6.24 -3.93
N ALA A 117 4.19 -6.09 -3.08
CA ALA A 117 5.20 -7.09 -2.71
C ALA A 117 5.90 -6.68 -1.41
N ILE A 118 6.65 -7.58 -0.77
CA ILE A 118 7.56 -7.24 0.34
C ILE A 118 8.61 -6.25 -0.17
N GLY A 119 8.89 -5.18 0.59
CA GLY A 119 9.82 -4.14 0.18
C GLY A 119 9.30 -3.20 -0.92
N CYS A 120 7.99 -3.17 -1.14
CA CYS A 120 7.38 -2.23 -2.07
C CYS A 120 7.48 -0.79 -1.54
N ARG A 121 8.04 0.12 -2.35
CA ARG A 121 8.19 1.54 -2.02
C ARG A 121 7.02 2.42 -2.46
N VAL A 122 5.98 1.83 -3.06
CA VAL A 122 4.78 2.57 -3.45
C VAL A 122 3.91 2.77 -2.21
N HIS A 123 3.53 4.01 -1.96
CA HIS A 123 2.63 4.39 -0.88
C HIS A 123 1.31 4.89 -1.43
N ALA A 124 0.37 5.13 -0.53
CA ALA A 124 -0.87 5.80 -0.87
C ALA A 124 -1.20 6.88 0.15
N ARG A 125 -1.83 7.94 -0.35
CA ARG A 125 -2.33 9.07 0.43
C ARG A 125 -3.82 9.24 0.17
N LEU A 126 -4.57 9.65 1.19
CA LEU A 126 -5.97 10.02 1.02
C LEU A 126 -6.08 11.46 0.54
N LEU A 127 -6.95 11.66 -0.44
CA LEU A 127 -7.38 12.94 -0.94
C LEU A 127 -8.90 12.90 -1.12
N SER A 128 -9.53 14.07 -1.07
CA SER A 128 -10.87 14.20 -1.63
C SER A 128 -10.83 14.02 -3.15
N HIS A 129 -11.96 13.64 -3.76
CA HIS A 129 -12.04 13.57 -5.23
C HIS A 129 -11.68 14.90 -5.93
N THR A 130 -11.99 16.04 -5.29
CA THR A 130 -11.67 17.37 -5.83
C THR A 130 -10.15 17.59 -5.87
N GLU A 131 -9.45 17.31 -4.79
CA GLU A 131 -7.99 17.46 -4.71
C GLU A 131 -7.28 16.49 -5.67
N ALA A 132 -7.76 15.24 -5.75
CA ALA A 132 -7.23 14.27 -6.70
C ALA A 132 -7.42 14.76 -8.15
N GLY A 133 -8.57 15.33 -8.49
CA GLY A 133 -8.83 15.93 -9.80
C GLY A 133 -7.91 17.12 -10.09
N GLN A 134 -7.68 18.00 -9.12
CA GLN A 134 -6.75 19.13 -9.24
C GLN A 134 -5.29 18.68 -9.43
N ALA A 135 -4.90 17.58 -8.79
CA ALA A 135 -3.60 16.93 -8.99
C ALA A 135 -3.47 16.17 -10.33
N GLY A 136 -4.53 16.14 -11.14
CA GLY A 136 -4.57 15.42 -12.40
C GLY A 136 -4.58 13.90 -12.23
N CYS A 137 -5.07 13.41 -11.09
CA CYS A 137 -5.29 12.00 -10.85
C CYS A 137 -6.57 11.53 -11.53
N ARG A 138 -6.59 10.24 -11.89
CA ARG A 138 -7.69 9.63 -12.65
C ARG A 138 -8.08 8.28 -12.06
N PRO A 139 -9.34 7.85 -12.23
CA PRO A 139 -9.73 6.49 -11.87
C PRO A 139 -8.98 5.46 -12.73
N PRO A 140 -8.89 4.20 -12.28
CA PRO A 140 -8.18 3.12 -12.98
C PRO A 140 -8.99 2.51 -14.15
N GLU A 141 -9.78 3.31 -14.86
CA GLU A 141 -10.68 2.83 -15.92
C GLU A 141 -9.92 2.14 -17.07
N GLY A 142 -10.30 0.91 -17.39
CA GLY A 142 -9.68 0.11 -18.45
C GLY A 142 -8.26 -0.37 -18.15
N ALA A 143 -7.69 -0.03 -16.98
CA ALA A 143 -6.38 -0.49 -16.56
C ALA A 143 -6.45 -1.94 -16.04
N ALA A 144 -5.38 -2.71 -16.28
CA ALA A 144 -5.24 -4.02 -15.68
C ALA A 144 -4.89 -3.89 -14.19
N LEU A 145 -5.39 -4.82 -13.37
CA LEU A 145 -5.04 -4.86 -11.96
C LEU A 145 -3.52 -4.95 -11.75
N PRO A 146 -2.98 -4.32 -10.70
CA PRO A 146 -1.55 -4.34 -10.43
C PRO A 146 -1.09 -5.79 -10.16
N ARG A 147 -0.07 -6.23 -10.90
CA ARG A 147 0.56 -7.54 -10.68
C ARG A 147 1.26 -7.52 -9.32
N ARG A 148 1.12 -8.64 -8.59
CA ARG A 148 1.74 -8.83 -7.28
C ARG A 148 2.84 -9.86 -7.37
N GLN A 149 3.91 -9.60 -6.65
CA GLN A 149 5.03 -10.52 -6.48
C GLN A 149 5.23 -10.76 -4.99
N MET A 150 5.96 -11.81 -4.62
CA MET A 150 6.31 -12.03 -3.22
C MET A 150 7.30 -10.95 -2.75
N LEU A 151 8.35 -10.72 -3.54
CA LEU A 151 9.39 -9.72 -3.28
C LEU A 151 9.38 -8.63 -4.34
N CYS A 152 9.62 -7.39 -3.91
CA CYS A 152 9.81 -6.29 -4.82
C CYS A 152 11.14 -6.49 -5.58
N PRO A 153 11.17 -6.38 -6.92
CA PRO A 153 12.39 -6.58 -7.69
C PRO A 153 13.44 -5.48 -7.45
N CYS A 154 13.06 -4.37 -6.81
CA CYS A 154 14.00 -3.35 -6.34
C CYS A 154 14.41 -3.51 -4.87
N LEU A 155 14.04 -4.61 -4.23
CA LEU A 155 14.52 -4.97 -2.89
C LEU A 155 15.96 -5.49 -2.92
N ALA A 156 16.69 -5.33 -4.02
CA ALA A 156 18.07 -5.79 -4.12
C ALA A 156 18.90 -5.20 -2.96
N PRO A 157 19.68 -6.02 -2.24
CA PRO A 157 20.67 -5.48 -1.33
C PRO A 157 21.61 -4.61 -2.15
N GLU A 158 21.82 -3.36 -1.72
CA GLU A 158 22.96 -2.60 -2.23
C GLU A 158 24.21 -3.44 -1.91
N LYS A 159 24.89 -3.90 -2.97
CA LYS A 159 26.14 -4.64 -2.86
C LYS A 159 27.30 -3.70 -2.54
#